data_AF-A0A6F8UNA7-F1
#
_entry.id   AF-A0A6F8UNA7-F1
#
_cell.length_a   1.000
_cell.length_b   1.000
_cell.length_c   1.000
_cell.angle_alpha   90.00
_cell.angle_beta   90.00
_cell.angle_gamma   90.00
#
_symmetry.space_group_name_H-M   'P 1'
#
loop_
_entity.id
_entity.type
_entity.pdbx_description
1 polymer ?
#
loop_
_entity_poly.entity_id
_entity_poly.type
_entity_poly.pdbx_seq_one_letter_code
_entity_poly.pdbx_strand_id
1 'polypeptide(L)'
;MVEYWPNKQGIQLNNEVARLFLTTKQKFRHNLVNTTNTQLYTDILDNSSRHKLFSTILVQLELLILDIIELDLSTNHIKLLNYKILCDLNQKSLNSFIKMLKFKNNPIKFIDQPEYFFSRRLLSEHRLILEHLLIYLTFGSSYVTCQSFIFNNQKTPKKHVAILLENLIIHVSNSVIFMLFESLKSLSNILDFLIYHQLCNSIFTSTRSLALFRNSLIWQNVTYFYIIQPRIIYNGRYQIWLINSNGIQTKYIHISRLNDLPKLSTLKLLSIFLIEIQDLLLPKIENFLLILSRILLYILIHILGNSAIFIIRIITSSLYGIKK
;
A
#
# COMPACT_ATOMS: atom_id res chain seq x y z
N MET A 1 22.99 -0.72 15.12
CA MET A 1 23.26 -2.11 14.67
C MET A 1 21.97 -2.70 14.11
N VAL A 2 22.01 -3.41 12.98
CA VAL A 2 20.80 -4.02 12.40
C VAL A 2 20.51 -5.33 13.14
N GLU A 3 19.33 -5.45 13.75
CA GLU A 3 18.89 -6.71 14.36
C GLU A 3 18.27 -7.62 13.29
N TYR A 4 18.62 -8.91 13.36
CA TYR A 4 18.17 -9.93 12.42
C TYR A 4 17.09 -10.83 13.01
N TRP A 5 16.21 -11.32 12.14
CA TRP A 5 15.16 -12.26 12.47
C TRP A 5 15.75 -13.66 12.73
N PRO A 6 15.19 -14.46 13.65
CA PRO A 6 15.67 -15.82 13.89
C PRO A 6 15.57 -16.72 12.65
N ASN A 7 16.60 -17.52 12.42
CA ASN A 7 16.73 -18.31 11.21
C ASN A 7 15.91 -19.60 11.24
N LYS A 8 15.69 -20.20 12.41
CA LYS A 8 15.06 -21.51 12.60
C LYS A 8 14.02 -21.45 13.71
N GLN A 9 13.17 -22.47 13.74
CA GLN A 9 12.24 -22.73 14.84
C GLN A 9 12.95 -22.88 16.18
N GLY A 10 12.30 -22.42 17.24
CA GLY A 10 12.80 -22.52 18.61
C GLY A 10 12.34 -21.36 19.47
N ILE A 11 12.78 -21.37 20.74
CA ILE A 11 12.38 -20.40 21.77
C ILE A 11 12.67 -18.96 21.32
N GLN A 12 13.80 -18.74 20.65
CA GLN A 12 14.17 -17.41 20.16
C GLN A 12 13.16 -16.87 19.12
N LEU A 13 12.73 -17.71 18.18
CA LEU A 13 11.71 -17.33 17.19
C LEU A 13 10.40 -16.98 17.88
N ASN A 14 9.93 -17.85 18.78
CA ASN A 14 8.66 -17.65 19.48
C ASN A 14 8.66 -16.34 20.29
N ASN A 15 9.77 -16.02 20.96
CA ASN A 15 9.91 -14.78 21.71
C ASN A 15 9.91 -13.53 20.80
N GLU A 16 10.58 -13.59 19.65
CA GLU A 16 10.57 -12.48 18.68
C GLU A 16 9.20 -12.30 18.02
N VAL A 17 8.49 -13.39 17.72
CA VAL A 17 7.10 -13.36 17.27
C VAL A 17 6.21 -12.70 18.31
N ALA A 18 6.24 -13.17 19.57
CA ALA A 18 5.44 -12.58 20.65
C ALA A 18 5.73 -11.08 20.83
N ARG A 19 7.02 -10.67 20.79
CA ARG A 19 7.42 -9.27 20.85
C ARG A 19 6.92 -8.46 19.66
N LEU A 20 6.95 -9.03 18.45
CA LEU A 20 6.44 -8.39 17.25
C LEU A 20 4.94 -8.10 17.36
N PHE A 21 4.14 -9.06 17.81
CA PHE A 21 2.70 -8.87 17.99
C PHE A 21 2.39 -7.85 19.08
N LEU A 22 3.10 -7.91 20.21
CA LEU A 22 2.92 -6.96 21.30
C LEU A 22 3.25 -5.52 20.86
N THR A 23 4.36 -5.32 20.17
CA THR A 23 4.75 -3.99 19.65
C THR A 23 3.79 -3.49 18.57
N THR A 24 3.29 -4.38 17.71
CA THR A 24 2.28 -4.04 16.70
C THR A 24 0.96 -3.63 17.36
N LYS A 25 0.51 -4.35 18.39
CA LYS A 25 -0.69 -4.02 19.17
C LYS A 25 -0.57 -2.67 19.86
N GLN A 26 0.62 -2.32 20.36
CA GLN A 26 0.87 -1.00 20.94
C GLN A 26 0.71 0.13 19.90
N LYS A 27 1.15 -0.09 18.65
CA LYS A 27 1.02 0.89 17.58
C LYS A 27 -0.44 1.25 17.27
N PHE A 28 -1.37 0.32 17.42
CA PHE A 28 -2.80 0.59 17.21
C PHE A 28 -3.38 1.60 18.19
N ARG A 29 -2.70 1.92 19.29
CA ARG A 29 -3.16 2.98 20.22
C ARG A 29 -2.99 4.39 19.63
N HIS A 30 -2.12 4.55 18.65
CA HIS A 30 -1.89 5.84 17.98
C HIS A 30 -3.00 6.16 16.97
N ASN A 31 -2.88 7.28 16.28
CA ASN A 31 -3.84 7.62 15.25
C ASN A 31 -3.69 6.67 14.04
N LEU A 32 -4.80 6.09 13.56
CA LEU A 32 -4.84 5.23 12.35
C LEU A 32 -5.45 5.97 11.15
N VAL A 33 -5.50 7.31 11.18
CA VAL A 33 -5.92 8.10 10.01
C VAL A 33 -5.01 7.79 8.83
N ASN A 34 -5.61 7.60 7.67
CA ASN A 34 -4.90 7.43 6.43
C ASN A 34 -4.30 8.77 5.97
N THR A 35 -2.97 8.83 5.91
CA THR A 35 -2.20 9.99 5.42
C THR A 35 -1.61 9.75 4.03
N THR A 36 -2.06 8.68 3.37
CA THR A 36 -1.58 8.30 2.04
C THR A 36 -2.35 9.03 0.95
N ASN A 37 -1.80 9.09 -0.26
CA ASN A 37 -2.49 9.68 -1.41
C ASN A 37 -3.57 8.77 -2.01
N THR A 38 -3.80 7.60 -1.41
CA THR A 38 -4.77 6.60 -1.87
C THR A 38 -5.82 6.38 -0.82
N GLN A 39 -7.08 6.29 -1.23
CA GLN A 39 -8.16 5.95 -0.31
C GLN A 39 -8.11 4.47 0.04
N LEU A 40 -8.40 4.18 1.30
CA LEU A 40 -8.55 2.85 1.85
C LEU A 40 -10.02 2.64 2.22
N TYR A 41 -10.55 1.43 2.04
CA TYR A 41 -11.90 1.08 2.49
C TYR A 41 -12.08 1.37 3.99
N THR A 42 -11.02 1.26 4.79
CA THR A 42 -11.04 1.60 6.22
C THR A 42 -11.23 3.08 6.51
N ASP A 43 -11.10 3.99 5.54
CA ASP A 43 -11.22 5.44 5.75
C ASP A 43 -12.64 5.86 6.11
N ILE A 44 -13.63 5.04 5.74
CA ILE A 44 -15.03 5.22 6.11
C ILE A 44 -15.29 5.06 7.60
N LEU A 45 -14.42 4.31 8.28
CA LEU A 45 -14.52 4.06 9.70
C LEU A 45 -13.93 5.21 10.49
N ASP A 46 -14.52 5.52 11.63
CA ASP A 46 -13.91 6.37 12.63
C ASP A 46 -12.65 5.72 13.22
N ASN A 47 -11.84 6.50 13.93
CA ASN A 47 -10.57 6.00 14.46
C ASN A 47 -10.77 4.87 15.49
N SER A 48 -11.85 4.94 16.29
CA SER A 48 -12.12 3.91 17.30
C SER A 48 -12.49 2.57 16.67
N SER A 49 -13.26 2.57 15.58
CA SER A 49 -13.64 1.35 14.85
C SER A 49 -12.48 0.77 14.07
N ARG A 50 -11.57 1.59 13.54
CA ARG A 50 -10.31 1.10 12.95
C ARG A 50 -9.46 0.36 13.98
N HIS A 51 -9.31 0.90 15.19
CA HIS A 51 -8.55 0.24 16.28
C HIS A 51 -9.12 -1.13 16.61
N LYS A 52 -10.45 -1.20 16.73
CA LYS A 52 -11.17 -2.45 16.99
C LYS A 52 -10.93 -3.45 15.86
N LEU A 53 -11.11 -3.04 14.60
CA LEU A 53 -10.89 -3.90 13.43
C LEU A 53 -9.45 -4.44 13.35
N PHE A 54 -8.45 -3.56 13.51
CA PHE A 54 -7.03 -3.94 13.43
C PHE A 54 -6.65 -4.90 14.57
N SER A 55 -7.17 -4.64 15.77
CA SER A 55 -6.97 -5.54 16.92
C SER A 55 -7.61 -6.91 16.68
N THR A 56 -8.82 -6.94 16.13
CA THR A 56 -9.51 -8.20 15.78
C THR A 56 -8.70 -9.00 14.76
N ILE A 57 -8.18 -8.36 13.71
CA ILE A 57 -7.36 -9.01 12.68
C ILE A 57 -6.06 -9.56 13.27
N LEU A 58 -5.40 -8.80 14.15
CA LEU A 58 -4.17 -9.26 14.80
C LEU A 58 -4.43 -10.53 15.62
N VAL A 59 -5.54 -10.59 16.36
CA VAL A 59 -5.95 -11.79 17.12
C VAL A 59 -6.27 -12.97 16.18
N GLN A 60 -6.97 -12.75 15.07
CA GLN A 60 -7.22 -13.82 14.10
C GLN A 60 -5.93 -14.34 13.45
N LEU A 61 -4.93 -13.47 13.28
CA LEU A 61 -3.63 -13.85 12.77
C LEU A 61 -2.83 -14.66 13.82
N GLU A 62 -2.91 -14.31 15.11
CA GLU A 62 -2.35 -15.13 16.21
C GLU A 62 -2.92 -16.55 16.19
N LEU A 63 -4.26 -16.67 16.11
CA LEU A 63 -4.94 -17.97 16.02
C LEU A 63 -4.51 -18.74 14.77
N LEU A 64 -4.41 -18.07 13.62
CA LEU A 64 -3.97 -18.71 12.38
C LEU A 64 -2.55 -19.26 12.47
N ILE A 65 -1.64 -18.58 13.18
CA ILE A 65 -0.28 -19.09 13.42
C ILE A 65 -0.31 -20.33 14.30
N LEU A 66 -1.13 -20.31 15.36
CA LEU A 66 -1.31 -21.48 16.23
C LEU A 66 -1.89 -22.66 15.45
N ASP A 67 -2.92 -22.44 14.63
CA ASP A 67 -3.51 -23.45 13.74
C ASP A 67 -2.44 -24.07 12.82
N ILE A 68 -1.58 -23.25 12.21
CA ILE A 68 -0.49 -23.73 11.33
C ILE A 68 0.49 -24.63 12.08
N ILE A 69 0.83 -24.27 13.32
CA ILE A 69 1.76 -25.02 14.16
C ILE A 69 1.10 -26.33 14.65
N GLU A 70 -0.15 -26.28 15.09
CA GLU A 70 -0.90 -27.45 15.59
C GLU A 70 -1.16 -28.48 14.48
N LEU A 71 -1.42 -28.02 13.26
CA LEU A 71 -1.62 -28.87 12.08
C LEU A 71 -0.31 -29.35 11.43
N ASP A 72 0.85 -28.99 11.98
CA ASP A 72 2.19 -29.32 11.47
C ASP A 72 2.37 -29.05 9.95
N LEU A 73 1.87 -27.91 9.49
CA LEU A 73 1.85 -27.58 8.06
C LEU A 73 3.23 -27.16 7.57
N SER A 74 3.86 -27.97 6.71
CA SER A 74 5.15 -27.62 6.10
C SER A 74 5.11 -26.36 5.22
N THR A 75 6.28 -25.79 4.91
CA THR A 75 6.42 -24.61 4.03
C THR A 75 5.82 -24.81 2.64
N ASN A 76 5.79 -26.04 2.13
CA ASN A 76 5.16 -26.37 0.86
C ASN A 76 3.63 -26.32 0.96
N HIS A 77 3.06 -26.75 2.09
CA HIS A 77 1.62 -26.59 2.34
C HIS A 77 1.23 -25.11 2.39
N ILE A 78 2.02 -24.26 3.06
CA ILE A 78 1.79 -22.80 3.08
C ILE A 78 1.78 -22.24 1.66
N LYS A 79 2.76 -22.61 0.82
CA LYS A 79 2.82 -22.17 -0.59
C LYS A 79 1.58 -22.57 -1.40
N LEU A 80 1.11 -23.81 -1.23
CA LEU A 80 -0.05 -24.34 -1.95
C LEU A 80 -1.37 -23.76 -1.46
N LEU A 81 -1.51 -23.58 -0.14
CA LEU A 81 -2.75 -23.14 0.51
C LEU A 81 -2.83 -21.63 0.72
N ASN A 82 -1.81 -20.86 0.34
CA ASN A 82 -1.68 -19.43 0.64
C ASN A 82 -2.94 -18.62 0.32
N TYR A 83 -3.57 -18.85 -0.83
CA TYR A 83 -4.82 -18.19 -1.19
C TYR A 83 -5.97 -18.55 -0.24
N LYS A 84 -6.17 -19.84 0.04
CA LYS A 84 -7.22 -20.32 0.96
C LYS A 84 -7.00 -19.80 2.38
N ILE A 85 -5.76 -19.77 2.85
CA ILE A 85 -5.38 -19.23 4.15
C ILE A 85 -5.76 -17.74 4.24
N LEU A 86 -5.52 -16.97 3.18
CA LEU A 86 -5.92 -15.55 3.14
C LEU A 86 -7.45 -15.39 3.16
N CYS A 87 -8.17 -16.21 2.39
CA CYS A 87 -9.63 -16.19 2.38
C CYS A 87 -10.20 -16.51 3.77
N ASP A 88 -9.68 -17.54 4.43
CA ASP A 88 -10.09 -17.93 5.78
C ASP A 88 -9.78 -16.84 6.80
N LEU A 89 -8.58 -16.25 6.77
CA LEU A 89 -8.22 -15.12 7.63
C LEU A 89 -9.19 -13.94 7.47
N ASN A 90 -9.52 -13.58 6.24
CA ASN A 90 -10.47 -12.52 5.93
C ASN A 90 -11.87 -12.84 6.48
N GLN A 91 -12.37 -14.06 6.25
CA GLN A 91 -13.70 -14.48 6.70
C GLN A 91 -13.79 -14.58 8.22
N LYS A 92 -12.80 -15.18 8.89
CA LYS A 92 -12.68 -15.22 10.35
C LYS A 92 -12.60 -13.80 10.94
N SER A 93 -11.84 -12.89 10.32
CA SER A 93 -11.74 -11.48 10.73
C SER A 93 -13.06 -10.73 10.58
N LEU A 94 -13.79 -10.93 9.48
CA LEU A 94 -15.12 -10.36 9.27
C LEU A 94 -16.10 -10.87 10.35
N ASN A 95 -16.19 -12.18 10.52
CA ASN A 95 -17.10 -12.81 11.48
C ASN A 95 -16.83 -12.36 12.92
N SER A 96 -15.56 -12.31 13.33
CA SER A 96 -15.18 -11.83 14.66
C SER A 96 -15.46 -10.34 14.85
N PHE A 97 -15.23 -9.52 13.82
CA PHE A 97 -15.57 -8.10 13.84
C PHE A 97 -17.08 -7.88 14.02
N ILE A 98 -17.92 -8.57 13.25
CA ILE A 98 -19.39 -8.48 13.36
C ILE A 98 -19.89 -8.95 14.74
N LYS A 99 -19.36 -10.07 15.25
CA LYS A 99 -19.70 -10.58 16.59
C LYS A 99 -19.40 -9.55 17.67
N MET A 100 -18.25 -8.88 17.58
CA MET A 100 -17.84 -7.83 18.52
C MET A 100 -18.79 -6.61 18.48
N LEU A 101 -19.37 -6.30 17.31
CA LEU A 101 -20.38 -5.24 17.18
C LEU A 101 -21.74 -5.61 17.79
N LYS A 102 -21.87 -6.80 18.40
CA LYS A 102 -23.10 -7.33 19.00
C LYS A 102 -24.29 -7.29 18.03
N PHE A 103 -24.03 -7.67 16.79
CA PHE A 103 -25.05 -7.76 15.75
C PHE A 103 -26.11 -8.80 16.15
N LYS A 104 -27.21 -8.36 16.78
CA LYS A 104 -28.24 -9.26 17.33
C LYS A 104 -29.38 -9.56 16.37
N ASN A 105 -29.81 -8.61 15.53
CA ASN A 105 -30.99 -8.78 14.68
C ASN A 105 -30.75 -8.27 13.25
N ASN A 106 -30.23 -9.15 12.41
CA ASN A 106 -30.66 -9.39 11.04
C ASN A 106 -29.72 -10.44 10.44
N PRO A 107 -30.20 -11.44 9.68
CA PRO A 107 -29.29 -12.30 8.95
C PRO A 107 -28.84 -11.49 7.73
N ILE A 108 -27.83 -10.64 7.87
CA ILE A 108 -26.99 -10.38 6.71
C ILE A 108 -26.47 -11.76 6.35
N LYS A 109 -27.10 -12.40 5.36
CA LYS A 109 -26.57 -13.62 4.76
C LYS A 109 -25.28 -13.19 4.09
N PHE A 110 -24.20 -13.19 4.86
CA PHE A 110 -22.85 -13.11 4.32
C PHE A 110 -22.79 -14.23 3.30
N ILE A 111 -22.66 -13.84 2.04
CA ILE A 111 -22.77 -14.77 0.93
C ILE A 111 -21.64 -15.79 1.11
N ASP A 112 -21.99 -17.06 1.19
CA ASP A 112 -21.08 -18.19 1.44
C ASP A 112 -20.07 -18.43 0.29
N GLN A 113 -19.97 -17.51 -0.67
CA GLN A 113 -19.07 -17.57 -1.82
C GLN A 113 -17.95 -16.53 -1.69
N PRO A 114 -16.86 -16.85 -0.97
CA PRO A 114 -15.74 -15.94 -0.76
C PRO A 114 -15.06 -15.52 -2.08
N GLU A 115 -15.16 -16.32 -3.14
CA GLU A 115 -14.47 -16.09 -4.43
C GLU A 115 -14.85 -14.78 -5.14
N TYR A 116 -16.04 -14.23 -4.89
CA TYR A 116 -16.52 -13.00 -5.55
C TYR A 116 -16.20 -11.71 -4.78
N PHE A 117 -15.78 -11.80 -3.52
CA PHE A 117 -15.65 -10.63 -2.62
C PHE A 117 -14.21 -10.20 -2.34
N PHE A 118 -13.24 -10.66 -3.13
CA PHE A 118 -11.87 -10.19 -3.00
C PHE A 118 -11.55 -9.08 -3.99
N SER A 119 -10.94 -8.01 -3.49
CA SER A 119 -10.35 -7.02 -4.37
C SER A 119 -9.30 -7.70 -5.26
N ARG A 120 -9.36 -7.45 -6.58
CA ARG A 120 -8.39 -7.98 -7.56
C ARG A 120 -6.93 -7.69 -7.16
N ARG A 121 -6.72 -6.61 -6.39
CA ARG A 121 -5.42 -6.25 -5.80
C ARG A 121 -4.94 -7.28 -4.79
N LEU A 122 -5.78 -7.66 -3.82
CA LEU A 122 -5.43 -8.68 -2.82
C LEU A 122 -5.18 -10.05 -3.50
N LEU A 123 -6.04 -10.40 -4.47
CA LEU A 123 -5.96 -11.67 -5.20
C LEU A 123 -4.66 -11.80 -6.01
N SER A 124 -4.16 -10.71 -6.59
CA SER A 124 -2.96 -10.76 -7.43
C SER A 124 -1.64 -10.72 -6.64
N GLU A 125 -1.66 -10.30 -5.38
CA GLU A 125 -0.44 -10.03 -4.60
C GLU A 125 -0.31 -10.87 -3.32
N HIS A 126 -1.31 -11.70 -2.99
CA HIS A 126 -1.33 -12.54 -1.79
C HIS A 126 -0.07 -13.41 -1.60
N ARG A 127 0.53 -13.89 -2.70
CA ARG A 127 1.77 -14.69 -2.68
C ARG A 127 2.98 -13.93 -2.13
N LEU A 128 3.07 -12.63 -2.37
CA LEU A 128 4.26 -11.87 -1.99
C LEU A 128 4.30 -11.55 -0.50
N ILE A 129 3.15 -11.33 0.13
CA ILE A 129 3.08 -10.88 1.53
C ILE A 129 2.83 -12.04 2.49
N LEU A 130 1.71 -12.75 2.31
CA LEU A 130 1.23 -13.71 3.30
C LEU A 130 2.16 -14.92 3.39
N GLU A 131 2.57 -15.49 2.25
CA GLU A 131 3.47 -16.65 2.19
C GLU A 131 4.76 -16.40 2.99
N HIS A 132 5.46 -15.30 2.68
CA HIS A 132 6.73 -14.96 3.33
C HIS A 132 6.53 -14.65 4.81
N LEU A 133 5.48 -13.90 5.17
CA LEU A 133 5.21 -13.58 6.56
C LEU A 133 4.95 -14.84 7.37
N LEU A 134 4.10 -15.76 6.89
CA LEU A 134 3.82 -17.01 7.61
C LEU A 134 5.09 -17.83 7.80
N ILE A 135 5.91 -17.99 6.76
CA ILE A 135 7.20 -18.69 6.87
C ILE A 135 8.11 -18.02 7.91
N TYR A 136 8.21 -16.69 7.92
CA TYR A 136 9.01 -15.98 8.92
C TYR A 136 8.49 -16.20 10.34
N LEU A 137 7.18 -16.22 10.54
CA LEU A 137 6.57 -16.33 11.88
C LEU A 137 6.59 -17.78 12.41
N THR A 138 6.49 -18.80 11.54
CA THR A 138 6.39 -20.20 11.97
C THR A 138 7.66 -21.03 11.81
N PHE A 139 8.48 -20.75 10.79
CA PHE A 139 9.68 -21.55 10.47
C PHE A 139 10.99 -20.79 10.71
N GLY A 140 10.95 -19.47 10.59
CA GLY A 140 12.13 -18.61 10.62
C GLY A 140 12.69 -18.32 9.23
N SER A 141 13.65 -17.40 9.16
CA SER A 141 14.04 -16.80 7.88
C SER A 141 14.83 -17.72 6.94
N SER A 142 15.50 -18.76 7.44
CA SER A 142 16.26 -19.69 6.58
C SER A 142 15.38 -20.55 5.65
N TYR A 143 14.09 -20.65 5.95
CA TYR A 143 13.13 -21.45 5.18
C TYR A 143 12.51 -20.70 4.00
N VAL A 144 12.79 -19.41 3.85
CA VAL A 144 12.45 -18.68 2.64
C VAL A 144 13.41 -19.13 1.54
N THR A 145 12.88 -19.77 0.50
CA THR A 145 13.70 -20.33 -0.59
C THR A 145 13.89 -19.38 -1.76
N CYS A 146 13.00 -18.39 -1.90
CA CYS A 146 13.02 -17.46 -3.03
C CYS A 146 13.85 -16.22 -2.67
N GLN A 147 14.83 -15.85 -3.51
CA GLN A 147 15.53 -14.57 -3.43
C GLN A 147 14.64 -13.44 -4.01
N SER A 148 13.46 -13.26 -3.42
CA SER A 148 12.57 -12.17 -3.78
C SER A 148 13.11 -10.83 -3.26
N PHE A 149 13.80 -10.83 -2.12
CA PHE A 149 14.37 -9.63 -1.50
C PHE A 149 15.88 -9.49 -1.74
N ILE A 150 16.40 -8.27 -1.63
CA ILE A 150 17.83 -7.95 -1.88
C ILE A 150 18.76 -8.58 -0.82
N PHE A 151 18.27 -8.81 0.39
CA PHE A 151 19.08 -9.30 1.50
C PHE A 151 19.13 -10.83 1.54
N ASN A 152 20.21 -11.38 2.12
CA ASN A 152 20.33 -12.81 2.39
C ASN A 152 19.30 -13.23 3.46
N ASN A 153 18.62 -14.34 3.22
CA ASN A 153 17.60 -14.92 4.11
C ASN A 153 18.12 -15.24 5.52
N GLN A 154 19.43 -15.51 5.68
CA GLN A 154 20.05 -15.67 7.00
C GLN A 154 20.24 -14.36 7.78
N LYS A 155 20.08 -13.22 7.10
CA LYS A 155 20.25 -11.86 7.61
C LYS A 155 19.01 -11.02 7.33
N THR A 156 17.83 -11.62 7.45
CA THR A 156 16.55 -10.91 7.31
C THR A 156 16.41 -9.87 8.43
N PRO A 157 16.26 -8.57 8.14
CA PRO A 157 16.12 -7.55 9.18
C PRO A 157 14.80 -7.73 9.94
N LYS A 158 14.78 -7.61 11.27
CA LYS A 158 13.53 -7.69 12.05
C LYS A 158 12.48 -6.66 11.59
N LYS A 159 12.92 -5.46 11.22
CA LYS A 159 12.07 -4.39 10.68
C LYS A 159 11.33 -4.83 9.41
N HIS A 160 11.92 -5.70 8.59
CA HIS A 160 11.27 -6.20 7.38
C HIS A 160 10.06 -7.07 7.72
N VAL A 161 10.18 -7.97 8.70
CA VAL A 161 9.06 -8.81 9.15
C VAL A 161 7.94 -7.96 9.75
N ALA A 162 8.30 -6.93 10.53
CA ALA A 162 7.32 -5.97 11.06
C ALA A 162 6.57 -5.21 9.97
N ILE A 163 7.29 -4.74 8.95
CA ILE A 163 6.72 -4.09 7.77
C ILE A 163 5.71 -5.00 7.05
N LEU A 164 6.03 -6.29 6.88
CA LEU A 164 5.11 -7.24 6.25
C LEU A 164 3.85 -7.48 7.09
N LEU A 165 3.99 -7.59 8.41
CA LEU A 165 2.87 -7.77 9.33
C LEU A 165 1.93 -6.56 9.29
N GLU A 166 2.46 -5.34 9.46
CA GLU A 166 1.67 -4.10 9.40
C GLU A 166 0.93 -3.97 8.08
N ASN A 167 1.62 -4.25 6.97
CA ASN A 167 1.04 -4.20 5.64
C ASN A 167 -0.11 -5.21 5.51
N LEU A 168 0.08 -6.46 5.95
CA LEU A 168 -0.96 -7.49 5.89
C LEU A 168 -2.21 -7.08 6.67
N ILE A 169 -2.07 -6.51 7.87
CA ILE A 169 -3.21 -6.08 8.69
C ILE A 169 -4.01 -4.98 7.97
N ILE A 170 -3.33 -4.05 7.30
CA ILE A 170 -4.00 -3.00 6.50
C ILE A 170 -4.68 -3.62 5.26
N HIS A 171 -4.06 -4.59 4.59
CA HIS A 171 -4.68 -5.28 3.47
C HIS A 171 -5.94 -6.08 3.88
N VAL A 172 -5.85 -6.85 4.96
CA VAL A 172 -6.96 -7.66 5.50
C VAL A 172 -8.09 -6.73 5.98
N SER A 173 -7.78 -5.63 6.68
CA SER A 173 -8.81 -4.68 7.12
C SER A 173 -9.56 -4.04 5.97
N ASN A 174 -8.86 -3.64 4.91
CA ASN A 174 -9.50 -3.17 3.68
C ASN A 174 -10.39 -4.24 3.05
N SER A 175 -9.93 -5.49 3.00
CA SER A 175 -10.71 -6.61 2.48
C SER A 175 -11.95 -6.88 3.31
N VAL A 176 -11.86 -6.84 4.65
CA VAL A 176 -12.98 -7.04 5.56
C VAL A 176 -14.07 -6.01 5.35
N ILE A 177 -13.71 -4.73 5.24
CA ILE A 177 -14.70 -3.67 4.98
C ILE A 177 -15.28 -3.77 3.57
N PHE A 178 -14.47 -4.13 2.57
CA PHE A 178 -14.97 -4.41 1.22
C PHE A 178 -16.00 -5.55 1.21
N MET A 179 -15.70 -6.69 1.84
CA MET A 179 -16.63 -7.82 1.95
C MET A 179 -17.92 -7.42 2.68
N LEU A 180 -17.82 -6.62 3.74
CA LEU A 180 -18.97 -6.10 4.47
C LEU A 180 -19.85 -5.24 3.55
N PHE A 181 -19.27 -4.34 2.77
CA PHE A 181 -20.03 -3.47 1.86
C PHE A 181 -20.71 -4.23 0.75
N GLU A 182 -20.00 -5.16 0.13
CA GLU A 182 -20.57 -5.97 -0.94
C GLU A 182 -21.65 -6.94 -0.42
N SER A 183 -21.59 -7.36 0.85
CA SER A 183 -22.67 -8.13 1.48
C SER A 183 -23.97 -7.32 1.69
N LEU A 184 -23.87 -6.01 1.92
CA LEU A 184 -25.02 -5.13 2.16
C LEU A 184 -25.70 -4.64 0.87
N LYS A 185 -25.01 -4.74 -0.28
CA LYS A 185 -25.44 -4.42 -1.66
C LYS A 185 -25.89 -2.97 -1.93
N SER A 186 -26.77 -2.40 -1.12
CA SER A 186 -27.30 -1.04 -1.31
C SER A 186 -26.53 -0.01 -0.48
N LEU A 187 -26.37 1.20 -1.03
CA LEU A 187 -25.69 2.29 -0.33
C LEU A 187 -26.45 2.74 0.92
N SER A 188 -27.78 2.72 0.89
CA SER A 188 -28.62 3.05 2.05
C SER A 188 -28.35 2.08 3.19
N ASN A 189 -28.33 0.77 2.92
CA ASN A 189 -28.07 -0.24 3.95
C ASN A 189 -26.66 -0.11 4.54
N ILE A 190 -25.66 0.24 3.72
CA ILE A 190 -24.31 0.51 4.21
C ILE A 190 -24.32 1.73 5.14
N LEU A 191 -24.96 2.83 4.74
CA LEU A 191 -25.03 4.04 5.55
C LEU A 191 -25.76 3.78 6.88
N ASP A 192 -26.93 3.15 6.82
CA ASP A 192 -27.75 2.81 7.98
C ASP A 192 -26.96 1.90 8.94
N PHE A 193 -26.24 0.91 8.41
CA PHE A 193 -25.36 0.05 9.19
C PHE A 193 -24.26 0.84 9.91
N LEU A 194 -23.55 1.72 9.19
CA LEU A 194 -22.46 2.50 9.74
C LEU A 194 -22.93 3.48 10.83
N ILE A 195 -24.11 4.08 10.65
CA ILE A 195 -24.70 5.01 11.62
C ILE A 195 -25.21 4.24 12.84
N TYR A 196 -25.98 3.18 12.64
CA TYR A 196 -26.57 2.39 13.72
C TYR A 196 -25.51 1.80 14.66
N HIS A 197 -24.38 1.34 14.11
CA HIS A 197 -23.28 0.79 14.89
C HIS A 197 -22.22 1.83 15.31
N GLN A 198 -22.45 3.12 15.06
CA GLN A 198 -21.53 4.22 15.39
C GLN A 198 -20.11 3.99 14.85
N LEU A 199 -20.01 3.45 13.64
CA LEU A 199 -18.74 3.13 12.97
C LEU A 199 -18.28 4.26 12.07
N CYS A 200 -19.20 5.12 11.64
CA CYS A 200 -18.96 6.06 10.57
C CYS A 200 -18.06 7.22 10.99
N ASN A 201 -17.09 7.55 10.15
CA ASN A 201 -16.41 8.85 10.20
C ASN A 201 -17.40 9.96 9.82
N SER A 202 -17.34 11.11 10.50
CA SER A 202 -18.30 12.23 10.32
C SER A 202 -18.36 12.78 8.89
N ILE A 203 -17.33 12.54 8.09
CA ILE A 203 -17.25 12.93 6.67
C ILE A 203 -18.26 12.15 5.81
N PHE A 204 -18.61 10.91 6.16
CA PHE A 204 -19.41 10.00 5.33
C PHE A 204 -20.85 9.83 5.85
N THR A 205 -21.47 10.94 6.27
CA THR A 205 -22.82 10.94 6.87
C THR A 205 -23.96 10.96 5.85
N SER A 206 -23.67 11.19 4.57
CA SER A 206 -24.69 11.26 3.51
C SER A 206 -24.51 10.18 2.46
N THR A 207 -25.62 9.75 1.85
CA THR A 207 -25.62 8.82 0.71
C THR A 207 -24.75 9.33 -0.44
N ARG A 208 -24.75 10.64 -0.71
CA ARG A 208 -23.88 11.28 -1.71
C ARG A 208 -22.39 11.12 -1.36
N SER A 209 -21.99 11.41 -0.12
CA SER A 209 -20.59 11.27 0.30
C SER A 209 -20.10 9.83 0.20
N LEU A 210 -20.95 8.87 0.58
CA LEU A 210 -20.68 7.45 0.45
C LEU A 210 -20.55 7.00 -1.01
N ALA A 211 -21.40 7.53 -1.90
CA ALA A 211 -21.34 7.23 -3.32
C ALA A 211 -20.04 7.75 -3.96
N LEU A 212 -19.64 8.99 -3.63
CA LEU A 212 -18.38 9.56 -4.09
C LEU A 212 -17.20 8.72 -3.62
N PHE A 213 -17.18 8.31 -2.35
CA PHE A 213 -16.15 7.45 -1.78
C PHE A 213 -16.06 6.07 -2.48
N ARG A 214 -17.20 5.42 -2.71
CA ARG A 214 -17.22 4.13 -3.42
C ARG A 214 -16.74 4.29 -4.86
N ASN A 215 -17.17 5.34 -5.56
CA ASN A 215 -16.77 5.62 -6.93
C ASN A 215 -15.27 5.88 -7.05
N SER A 216 -14.69 6.66 -6.13
CA SER A 216 -13.25 6.93 -6.12
C SER A 216 -12.44 5.67 -5.82
N LEU A 217 -12.89 4.77 -4.93
CA LEU A 217 -12.27 3.47 -4.72
C LEU A 217 -12.31 2.57 -5.97
N ILE A 218 -13.43 2.55 -6.70
CA ILE A 218 -13.56 1.79 -7.95
C ILE A 218 -12.56 2.32 -9.00
N TRP A 219 -12.53 3.64 -9.21
CA TRP A 219 -11.58 4.28 -10.13
C TRP A 219 -10.13 4.03 -9.71
N GLN A 220 -9.83 4.10 -8.42
CA GLN A 220 -8.50 3.79 -7.90
C GLN A 220 -8.10 2.33 -8.16
N ASN A 221 -9.02 1.37 -8.03
CA ASN A 221 -8.74 -0.03 -8.31
C ASN A 221 -8.48 -0.28 -9.80
N VAL A 222 -9.24 0.36 -10.70
CA VAL A 222 -9.05 0.27 -12.15
C VAL A 222 -7.70 0.87 -12.56
N THR A 223 -7.40 2.09 -12.10
CA THR A 223 -6.11 2.75 -12.36
C THR A 223 -4.95 1.96 -11.77
N TYR A 224 -5.12 1.38 -10.58
CA TYR A 224 -4.12 0.50 -10.00
C TYR A 224 -3.84 -0.71 -10.88
N PHE A 225 -4.87 -1.43 -11.30
CA PHE A 225 -4.73 -2.69 -12.03
C PHE A 225 -4.08 -2.52 -13.42
N TYR A 226 -4.43 -1.45 -14.14
CA TYR A 226 -3.97 -1.24 -15.52
C TYR A 226 -2.72 -0.37 -15.66
N ILE A 227 -2.44 0.53 -14.71
CA ILE A 227 -1.36 1.52 -14.86
C ILE A 227 -0.31 1.34 -13.75
N ILE A 228 -0.75 1.35 -12.49
CA ILE A 228 0.18 1.40 -11.35
C ILE A 228 0.84 0.03 -11.12
N GLN A 229 0.06 -1.05 -11.16
CA GLN A 229 0.56 -2.41 -10.92
C GLN A 229 1.63 -2.84 -11.94
N PRO A 230 1.42 -2.69 -13.27
CA PRO A 230 2.45 -3.01 -14.26
C PRO A 230 3.72 -2.18 -14.05
N ARG A 231 3.59 -0.88 -13.76
CA ARG A 231 4.71 0.01 -13.44
C ARG A 231 5.49 -0.45 -12.21
N ILE A 232 4.79 -0.88 -11.15
CA ILE A 232 5.41 -1.39 -9.93
C ILE A 232 6.16 -2.71 -10.19
N ILE A 233 5.56 -3.60 -10.98
CA ILE A 233 6.18 -4.87 -11.39
C ILE A 233 7.44 -4.62 -12.21
N TYR A 234 7.36 -3.76 -13.24
CA TYR A 234 8.48 -3.39 -14.09
C TYR A 234 9.65 -2.80 -13.30
N ASN A 235 9.36 -1.92 -12.33
CA ASN A 235 10.37 -1.30 -11.48
C ASN A 235 10.94 -2.21 -10.38
N GLY A 236 10.48 -3.47 -10.25
CA GLY A 236 10.93 -4.35 -9.16
C GLY A 236 10.60 -3.81 -7.76
N ARG A 237 9.45 -3.14 -7.63
CA ARG A 237 9.00 -2.55 -6.36
C ARG A 237 7.74 -3.20 -5.85
N TYR A 238 7.43 -2.94 -4.59
CA TYR A 238 6.16 -3.29 -3.98
C TYR A 238 5.70 -2.15 -3.08
N GLN A 239 4.44 -1.71 -3.25
CA GLN A 239 3.85 -0.69 -2.41
C GLN A 239 3.36 -1.33 -1.11
N ILE A 240 3.81 -0.80 0.02
CA ILE A 240 3.40 -1.23 1.35
C ILE A 240 2.73 -0.09 2.11
N TRP A 241 1.82 -0.43 3.00
CA TRP A 241 1.24 0.45 4.00
C TRP A 241 1.82 0.13 5.38
N LEU A 242 2.15 1.17 6.12
CA LEU A 242 2.78 1.09 7.43
C LEU A 242 2.03 1.95 8.44
N ILE A 243 2.10 1.53 9.70
CA ILE A 243 1.47 2.23 10.81
C ILE A 243 2.55 3.04 11.54
N ASN A 244 2.42 4.36 11.45
CA ASN A 244 3.25 5.33 12.15
C ASN A 244 2.43 6.08 13.20
N SER A 245 3.11 6.83 14.07
CA SER A 245 2.48 7.65 15.12
C SER A 245 1.42 8.61 14.60
N ASN A 246 1.61 9.11 13.37
CA ASN A 246 0.75 10.13 12.77
C ASN A 246 -0.38 9.54 11.91
N GLY A 247 -0.38 8.23 11.66
CA GLY A 247 -1.31 7.60 10.74
C GLY A 247 -0.71 6.48 9.89
N ILE A 248 -1.49 6.04 8.91
CA ILE A 248 -1.08 5.08 7.89
C ILE A 248 -0.30 5.82 6.80
N GLN A 249 0.87 5.30 6.44
CA GLN A 249 1.75 5.85 5.41
C GLN A 249 2.12 4.79 4.37
N THR A 250 2.32 5.23 3.13
CA THR A 250 2.81 4.39 2.03
C THR A 250 4.31 4.44 1.94
N LYS A 251 4.94 3.29 1.73
CA LYS A 251 6.35 3.19 1.31
C LYS A 251 6.48 2.19 0.17
N TYR A 252 7.66 2.16 -0.45
CA TYR A 252 8.03 1.15 -1.41
C TYR A 252 9.17 0.30 -0.86
N ILE A 253 9.06 -1.01 -1.01
CA ILE A 253 10.17 -1.95 -0.81
C ILE A 253 10.59 -2.51 -2.16
N HIS A 254 11.87 -2.86 -2.27
CA HIS A 254 12.37 -3.53 -3.46
C HIS A 254 12.10 -5.03 -3.36
N ILE A 255 11.54 -5.60 -4.43
CA ILE A 255 11.29 -7.03 -4.55
C ILE A 255 11.46 -7.46 -6.01
N SER A 256 12.15 -8.57 -6.25
CA SER A 256 12.28 -9.14 -7.60
C SER A 256 10.93 -9.67 -8.07
N ARG A 257 10.41 -9.10 -9.16
CA ARG A 257 9.12 -9.47 -9.78
C ARG A 257 9.25 -9.90 -11.23
N LEU A 258 10.44 -10.35 -11.65
CA LEU A 258 10.69 -10.78 -13.02
C LEU A 258 9.72 -11.88 -13.47
N ASN A 259 9.40 -12.82 -12.57
CA ASN A 259 8.47 -13.91 -12.85
C ASN A 259 7.00 -13.47 -13.01
N ASP A 260 6.67 -12.22 -12.67
CA ASP A 260 5.31 -11.67 -12.83
C ASP A 260 5.12 -10.95 -14.16
N LEU A 261 6.20 -10.48 -14.81
CA LEU A 261 6.16 -9.82 -16.12
C LEU A 261 5.46 -10.65 -17.20
N PRO A 262 5.79 -11.95 -17.41
CA PRO A 262 5.13 -12.74 -18.46
C PRO A 262 3.65 -13.05 -18.15
N LYS A 263 3.18 -12.82 -16.92
CA LYS A 263 1.78 -13.02 -16.52
C LYS A 263 0.91 -11.79 -16.78
N LEU A 264 1.50 -10.69 -17.24
CA LEU A 264 0.77 -9.46 -17.54
C LEU A 264 -0.04 -9.62 -18.83
N SER A 265 -1.27 -9.11 -18.83
CA SER A 265 -2.08 -9.05 -20.04
C SER A 265 -1.52 -8.04 -21.04
N THR A 266 -1.91 -8.14 -22.30
CA THR A 266 -1.50 -7.24 -23.39
C THR A 266 -1.73 -5.76 -23.06
N LEU A 267 -2.89 -5.41 -22.48
CA LEU A 267 -3.19 -4.05 -22.04
C LEU A 267 -2.22 -3.54 -20.97
N LYS A 268 -1.79 -4.42 -20.05
CA LYS A 268 -0.80 -4.07 -19.02
C LYS A 268 0.60 -3.91 -19.62
N LEU A 269 0.96 -4.74 -20.59
CA LEU A 269 2.23 -4.60 -21.32
C LEU A 269 2.30 -3.28 -22.09
N LEU A 270 1.19 -2.81 -22.66
CA LEU A 270 1.13 -1.50 -23.32
C LEU A 270 1.48 -0.38 -22.33
N SER A 271 1.02 -0.46 -21.07
CA SER A 271 1.39 0.54 -20.05
C SER A 271 2.89 0.55 -19.75
N ILE A 272 3.56 -0.60 -19.80
CA ILE A 272 5.01 -0.71 -19.62
C ILE A 272 5.73 -0.13 -20.85
N PHE A 273 5.27 -0.46 -22.05
CA PHE A 273 5.82 0.07 -23.29
C PHE A 273 5.77 1.61 -23.34
N LEU A 274 4.68 2.22 -22.84
CA LEU A 274 4.59 3.68 -22.72
C LEU A 274 5.62 4.26 -21.75
N ILE A 275 5.93 3.53 -20.66
CA ILE A 275 6.98 3.93 -19.70
C ILE A 275 8.36 3.82 -20.37
N GLU A 276 8.63 2.77 -21.15
CA GLU A 276 9.88 2.63 -21.90
C GLU A 276 10.07 3.74 -22.94
N ILE A 277 9.01 4.08 -23.68
CA ILE A 277 9.02 5.23 -24.61
C ILE A 277 9.32 6.52 -23.83
N GLN A 278 8.67 6.71 -22.69
CA GLN A 278 8.89 7.87 -21.84
C GLN A 278 10.36 7.95 -21.40
N ASP A 279 10.95 6.86 -20.94
CA ASP A 279 12.34 6.79 -20.48
C ASP A 279 13.34 7.03 -21.62
N LEU A 280 12.99 6.65 -22.86
CA LEU A 280 13.81 6.92 -24.06
C LEU A 280 13.70 8.38 -24.54
N LEU A 281 12.54 9.00 -24.40
CA LEU A 281 12.27 10.35 -24.91
C LEU A 281 12.61 11.45 -23.90
N LEU A 282 12.34 11.26 -22.61
CA LEU A 282 12.55 12.26 -21.56
C LEU A 282 13.97 12.85 -21.57
N PRO A 283 15.06 12.05 -21.59
CA PRO A 283 16.41 12.60 -21.57
C PRO A 283 16.72 13.48 -22.79
N LYS A 284 16.13 13.14 -23.95
CA LYS A 284 16.32 13.91 -25.20
C LYS A 284 15.57 15.23 -25.15
N ILE A 285 14.34 15.21 -24.62
CA ILE A 285 13.52 16.41 -24.45
C ILE A 285 14.16 17.35 -23.41
N GLU A 286 14.64 16.81 -22.28
CA GLU A 286 15.34 17.58 -21.26
C GLU A 286 16.59 18.25 -21.83
N ASN A 287 17.42 17.52 -22.57
CA ASN A 287 18.60 18.09 -23.22
C ASN A 287 18.25 19.18 -24.25
N PHE A 288 17.20 18.98 -25.04
CA PHE A 288 16.73 20.00 -25.99
C PHE A 288 16.27 21.27 -25.27
N LEU A 289 15.49 21.13 -24.19
CA LEU A 289 15.04 22.27 -23.36
C LEU A 289 16.21 22.98 -22.66
N LEU A 290 17.22 22.24 -22.21
CA LEU A 290 18.45 22.81 -21.64
C LEU A 290 19.24 23.62 -22.68
N ILE A 291 19.34 23.15 -23.92
CA ILE A 291 19.99 23.90 -25.00
C ILE A 291 19.18 25.15 -25.35
N LEU A 292 17.86 25.00 -25.50
CA LEU A 292 16.95 26.10 -25.82
C LEU A 292 17.01 27.21 -24.75
N SER A 293 16.98 26.82 -23.47
CA SER A 293 17.10 27.76 -22.36
C SER A 293 18.45 28.48 -22.33
N ARG A 294 19.56 27.82 -22.67
CA ARG A 294 20.88 28.46 -22.81
C ARG A 294 20.90 29.49 -23.94
N ILE A 295 20.29 29.18 -25.08
CA ILE A 295 20.18 30.11 -26.22
C ILE A 295 19.34 31.32 -25.82
N LEU A 296 18.19 31.11 -25.19
CA LEU A 296 17.32 32.19 -24.71
C LEU A 296 18.03 33.08 -23.68
N LEU A 297 18.74 32.47 -22.72
CA LEU A 297 19.54 33.22 -21.74
C LEU A 297 20.66 34.01 -22.40
N TYR A 298 21.37 33.44 -23.38
CA TYR A 298 22.41 34.15 -24.13
C TYR A 298 21.85 35.39 -24.85
N ILE A 299 20.73 35.23 -25.56
CA ILE A 299 20.04 36.34 -26.23
C ILE A 299 19.62 37.41 -25.22
N LEU A 300 19.05 37.01 -24.09
CA LEU A 300 18.62 37.92 -23.02
C LEU A 300 19.80 38.71 -22.44
N ILE A 301 20.90 38.04 -22.10
CA ILE A 301 22.12 38.67 -21.57
C ILE A 301 22.70 39.65 -22.61
N HIS A 302 22.72 39.27 -23.89
CA HIS A 302 23.24 40.13 -24.94
C HIS A 302 22.37 41.38 -25.17
N ILE A 303 21.04 41.25 -25.16
CA ILE A 303 20.11 42.39 -25.29
C ILE A 303 20.22 43.31 -24.07
N LEU A 304 20.27 42.76 -22.85
CA LEU A 304 20.43 43.56 -21.63
C LEU A 304 21.81 44.23 -21.55
N GLY A 305 22.87 43.52 -21.93
CA GLY A 305 24.22 44.06 -21.96
C GLY A 305 24.37 45.20 -22.97
N ASN A 306 23.87 45.01 -24.20
CA ASN A 306 23.93 46.05 -25.22
C ASN A 306 23.03 47.24 -24.89
N SER A 307 21.85 47.01 -24.30
CA SER A 307 21.00 48.12 -23.86
C SER A 307 21.63 48.89 -22.70
N ALA A 308 22.29 48.23 -21.74
CA ALA A 308 23.06 48.90 -20.69
C ALA A 308 24.23 49.73 -21.25
N ILE A 309 25.00 49.18 -22.19
CA ILE A 309 26.08 49.92 -22.88
C ILE A 309 25.52 51.15 -23.61
N PHE A 310 24.38 50.99 -24.30
CA PHE A 310 23.72 52.10 -25.00
C PHE A 310 23.29 53.21 -24.04
N ILE A 311 22.69 52.85 -22.89
CA ILE A 311 22.30 53.80 -21.84
C ILE A 311 23.52 54.55 -21.29
N ILE A 312 24.61 53.84 -20.97
CA ILE A 312 25.87 54.45 -20.51
C ILE A 312 26.43 55.41 -21.57
N ARG A 313 26.37 55.04 -22.85
CA ARG A 313 26.85 55.88 -23.95
C ARG A 313 26.02 57.16 -24.11
N ILE A 314 24.70 57.09 -23.94
CA ILE A 314 23.84 58.28 -23.92
C ILE A 314 24.23 59.20 -22.76
N ILE A 315 24.33 58.67 -21.54
CA ILE A 315 24.66 59.44 -20.33
C ILE A 315 26.04 60.10 -20.46
N THR A 316 27.05 59.38 -20.96
CA THR A 316 28.38 59.96 -21.16
C THR A 316 28.38 61.02 -22.26
N SER A 317 27.67 60.80 -23.37
CA SER A 317 27.56 61.80 -24.44
C SER A 317 26.83 63.07 -24.00
N SER A 318 25.79 62.97 -23.16
CA SER A 318 25.09 64.13 -22.61
C SER A 318 25.96 64.90 -21.61
N LEU A 319 26.78 64.21 -20.81
CA LEU A 319 27.75 64.84 -19.90
C LEU A 319 28.86 65.58 -20.65
N TYR A 320 29.37 65.03 -21.76
CA TYR A 320 30.41 65.69 -22.58
C TYR A 320 29.84 66.77 -23.51
N GLY A 321 28.57 66.69 -23.91
CA GLY A 321 27.89 67.70 -24.72
C GLY A 321 27.62 69.03 -24.01
N ILE A 322 27.78 69.08 -22.68
CA ILE A 322 27.58 70.29 -21.85
C ILE A 322 28.86 71.16 -21.76
N LYS A 323 29.97 70.76 -22.41
CA LYS A 323 31.25 71.50 -22.39
C LYS A 323 31.61 72.27 -23.68
N LYS A 324 30.64 72.53 -24.55
CA LYS A 324 30.78 73.45 -25.67
C LYS A 324 29.69 74.52 -25.56
#